data_AF-A0A8J7ZC36-F1
#
_entry.id   AF-A0A8J7ZC36-F1
#
_cell.length_a   1.000
_cell.length_b   1.000
_cell.length_c   1.000
_cell.angle_alpha   90.00
_cell.angle_beta   90.00
_cell.angle_gamma   90.00
#
_symmetry.space_group_name_H-M   'P 1'
#
loop_
_entity.id
_entity.type
_entity.pdbx_description
1 polymer ?
#
loop_
_entity_poly.entity_id
_entity_poly.type
_entity_poly.pdbx_seq_one_letter_code
_entity_poly.pdbx_strand_id
1 'polypeptide(L)'
;MSNDGQQKKKNPKTIIAEIKGTKALIEDHQDARIVYDNGFYGQINEDKTLSLTFEEALHLLERGVIKIADENGLWLEVSDCARIFMDREIGFWTDYLVFKDLRNRGYIVAQGISDVVRYRLYPRGAKVGEDVAKVMICPLSEGRSINLETLDAIVTQTKSLQKKLLVACVDRLGDVSYYEIQSLFN
;
A
#
# COMPACT_ATOMS: atom_id res chain seq x y z
N MET A 1 43.27 -33.94 2.76
CA MET A 1 42.32 -33.77 1.63
C MET A 1 41.06 -33.17 2.20
N SER A 2 40.97 -31.85 2.23
CA SER A 2 39.80 -31.13 2.71
C SER A 2 39.34 -30.24 1.57
N ASN A 3 38.14 -30.49 1.05
CA ASN A 3 37.53 -29.69 0.01
C ASN A 3 36.26 -29.08 0.60
N ASP A 4 36.41 -27.97 1.33
CA ASP A 4 35.29 -27.16 1.80
C ASP A 4 34.76 -26.35 0.61
N GLY A 5 33.70 -26.89 0.01
CA GLY A 5 32.90 -26.20 -1.00
C GLY A 5 32.18 -25.01 -0.36
N GLN A 6 32.80 -23.84 -0.45
CA GLN A 6 32.14 -22.58 -0.16
C GLN A 6 30.95 -22.38 -1.12
N GLN A 7 29.74 -22.58 -0.61
CA GLN A 7 28.50 -22.22 -1.31
C GLN A 7 28.46 -20.69 -1.47
N LYS A 8 28.65 -20.21 -2.70
CA LYS A 8 28.39 -18.82 -3.08
C LYS A 8 26.90 -18.53 -2.85
N LYS A 9 26.57 -17.75 -1.81
CA LYS A 9 25.25 -17.13 -1.65
C LYS A 9 24.99 -16.28 -2.90
N LYS A 10 24.05 -16.70 -3.75
CA LYS A 10 23.54 -15.88 -4.86
C LYS A 10 22.98 -14.59 -4.25
N ASN A 11 23.54 -13.43 -4.60
CA ASN A 11 22.88 -12.16 -4.33
C ASN A 11 21.49 -12.21 -4.97
N PRO A 12 20.41 -11.87 -4.24
CA PRO A 12 19.08 -11.82 -4.85
C PRO A 12 19.10 -10.80 -6.00
N LYS A 13 18.56 -11.20 -7.15
CA LYS A 13 18.34 -10.33 -8.31
C LYS A 13 17.52 -9.12 -7.83
N THR A 14 18.02 -7.91 -8.04
CA THR A 14 17.29 -6.68 -7.70
C THR A 14 16.10 -6.53 -8.64
N ILE A 15 14.91 -6.35 -8.08
CA ILE A 15 13.68 -6.11 -8.84
C ILE A 15 13.60 -4.63 -9.19
N ILE A 16 13.26 -4.31 -10.44
CA ILE A 16 13.22 -2.94 -10.96
C ILE A 16 11.78 -2.54 -11.21
N ALA A 17 11.41 -1.34 -10.77
CA ALA A 17 10.16 -0.69 -11.09
C ALA A 17 10.43 0.68 -11.76
N GLU A 18 9.57 1.08 -12.68
CA GLU A 18 9.65 2.38 -13.36
C GLU A 18 8.41 3.22 -13.07
N ILE A 19 8.58 4.51 -12.79
CA ILE A 19 7.45 5.42 -12.62
C ILE A 19 6.77 5.63 -13.98
N LYS A 20 5.46 5.38 -14.04
CA LYS A 20 4.62 5.67 -15.20
C LYS A 20 3.33 6.36 -14.75
N GLY A 21 3.23 7.67 -14.97
CA GLY A 21 2.07 8.46 -14.56
C GLY A 21 1.91 8.47 -13.03
N THR A 22 0.83 7.91 -12.51
CA THR A 22 0.52 7.84 -11.06
C THR A 22 0.82 6.47 -10.43
N LYS A 23 1.60 5.62 -11.11
CA LYS A 23 1.94 4.27 -10.66
C LYS A 23 3.42 3.97 -10.88
N ALA A 24 3.92 2.93 -10.21
CA ALA A 24 5.19 2.31 -10.55
C ALA A 24 4.93 0.93 -11.19
N LEU A 25 5.62 0.62 -12.28
CA LEU A 25 5.41 -0.59 -13.07
C LEU A 25 6.62 -1.52 -12.96
N ILE A 26 6.39 -2.79 -12.66
CA ILE A 26 7.37 -3.87 -12.81
C ILE A 26 7.02 -4.64 -14.07
N GLU A 27 7.88 -4.56 -15.09
CA GLU A 27 7.62 -5.16 -16.40
C GLU A 27 7.97 -6.66 -16.46
N ASP A 28 9.03 -7.08 -15.77
CA ASP A 28 9.46 -8.48 -15.76
C ASP A 28 8.42 -9.35 -15.04
N HIS A 29 7.84 -10.32 -15.76
CA HIS A 29 6.77 -11.18 -15.26
C HIS A 29 7.18 -12.05 -14.06
N GLN A 30 8.46 -12.43 -13.95
CA GLN A 30 8.93 -13.24 -12.83
C GLN A 30 9.05 -12.37 -11.59
N ASP A 31 9.62 -11.17 -11.75
CA ASP A 31 9.79 -10.21 -10.66
C ASP A 31 8.42 -9.68 -10.19
N ALA A 32 7.50 -9.38 -11.11
CA ALA A 32 6.11 -9.04 -10.84
C ALA A 32 5.42 -10.10 -9.96
N ARG A 33 5.58 -11.38 -10.32
CA ARG A 33 5.01 -12.49 -9.56
C ARG A 33 5.66 -12.67 -8.20
N ILE A 34 6.99 -12.52 -8.10
CA ILE A 34 7.70 -12.57 -6.82
C ILE A 34 7.16 -11.50 -5.86
N VAL A 35 6.98 -10.27 -6.33
CA VAL A 35 6.46 -9.17 -5.50
C VAL A 35 5.01 -9.42 -5.09
N TYR A 36 4.18 -9.87 -6.02
CA TYR A 36 2.77 -10.16 -5.74
C TYR A 36 2.60 -11.33 -4.77
N ASP A 37 3.29 -12.45 -4.99
CA ASP A 37 3.16 -13.65 -4.15
C ASP A 37 3.75 -13.44 -2.74
N ASN A 38 4.73 -12.53 -2.57
CA ASN A 38 5.35 -12.20 -1.28
C ASN A 38 4.68 -11.03 -0.54
N GLY A 39 3.36 -10.99 -0.55
CA GLY A 39 2.60 -10.06 0.29
C GLY A 39 1.47 -9.33 -0.39
N PHE A 40 1.08 -9.73 -1.61
CA PHE A 40 -0.02 -9.15 -2.36
C PHE A 40 0.13 -7.63 -2.51
N TYR A 41 1.30 -7.21 -3.00
CA TYR A 41 1.52 -5.84 -3.46
C TYR A 41 1.08 -5.70 -4.91
N GLY A 42 0.42 -4.60 -5.22
CA GLY A 42 0.05 -4.22 -6.57
C GLY A 42 -1.07 -5.05 -7.18
N GLN A 43 -1.31 -4.76 -8.45
CA GLN A 43 -2.27 -5.45 -9.29
C GLN A 43 -1.54 -6.01 -10.52
N ILE A 44 -1.65 -7.33 -10.71
CA ILE A 44 -1.17 -7.97 -11.94
C ILE A 44 -2.07 -7.55 -13.09
N ASN A 45 -1.46 -6.97 -14.12
CA ASN A 45 -2.11 -6.55 -15.35
C ASN A 45 -2.31 -7.75 -16.31
N GLU A 46 -3.12 -7.58 -17.35
CA GLU A 46 -3.38 -8.63 -18.36
C GLU A 46 -2.11 -9.08 -19.09
N ASP A 47 -1.18 -8.16 -19.31
CA ASP A 47 0.13 -8.40 -19.91
C ASP A 47 1.13 -9.03 -18.92
N LYS A 48 0.69 -9.41 -17.72
CA LYS A 48 1.51 -10.00 -16.63
C LYS A 48 2.56 -9.07 -16.03
N THR A 49 2.49 -7.77 -16.29
CA THR A 49 3.25 -6.76 -15.53
C THR A 49 2.56 -6.48 -14.19
N LEU A 50 3.29 -5.89 -13.23
CA LEU A 50 2.71 -5.50 -11.93
C LEU A 50 2.62 -3.98 -11.82
N SER A 51 1.40 -3.49 -11.65
CA SER A 51 1.13 -2.09 -11.29
C SER A 51 1.15 -1.91 -9.77
N LEU A 52 2.02 -1.06 -9.25
CA LEU A 52 2.07 -0.65 -7.85
C LEU A 52 1.48 0.76 -7.69
N THR A 53 0.73 0.99 -6.62
CA THR A 53 0.45 2.36 -6.19
C THR A 53 1.73 3.02 -5.67
N PHE A 54 1.73 4.34 -5.51
CA PHE A 54 2.88 5.03 -4.94
C PHE A 54 3.18 4.62 -3.49
N GLU A 55 2.15 4.35 -2.68
CA GLU A 55 2.35 3.89 -1.31
C GLU A 55 3.01 2.50 -1.28
N GLU A 56 2.58 1.60 -2.16
CA GLU A 56 3.16 0.27 -2.32
C GLU A 56 4.61 0.34 -2.81
N ALA A 57 4.86 1.17 -3.83
CA ALA A 57 6.19 1.35 -4.41
C ALA A 57 7.18 1.92 -3.39
N LEU A 58 6.78 2.97 -2.66
CA LEU A 58 7.63 3.60 -1.65
C LEU A 58 7.93 2.64 -0.50
N HIS A 59 6.94 1.87 -0.05
CA HIS A 59 7.14 0.88 1.02
C HIS A 59 8.09 -0.24 0.60
N LEU A 60 7.97 -0.75 -0.63
CA LEU A 60 8.86 -1.78 -1.17
C LEU A 60 10.29 -1.24 -1.37
N LEU A 61 10.42 0.01 -1.80
CA LEU A 61 11.72 0.69 -1.94
C LEU A 61 12.39 0.87 -0.58
N GLU A 62 11.67 1.38 0.44
CA GLU A 62 12.18 1.51 1.81
C GLU A 62 12.66 0.18 2.40
N ARG A 63 11.99 -0.92 2.05
CA ARG A 63 12.37 -2.27 2.48
C ARG A 63 13.51 -2.88 1.67
N GLY A 64 14.01 -2.18 0.65
CA GLY A 64 15.05 -2.67 -0.26
C GLY A 64 14.62 -3.85 -1.13
N VAL A 65 13.32 -4.04 -1.34
CA VAL A 65 12.78 -5.12 -2.17
C VAL A 65 12.88 -4.78 -3.66
N ILE A 66 12.64 -3.50 -3.99
CA ILE A 66 12.71 -2.99 -5.37
C ILE A 66 13.66 -1.80 -5.45
N LYS A 67 14.10 -1.48 -6.66
CA LYS A 67 14.64 -0.17 -7.03
C LYS A 67 13.67 0.53 -7.96
N ILE A 68 13.60 1.85 -7.87
CA ILE A 68 12.72 2.67 -8.70
C ILE A 68 13.56 3.56 -9.62
N ALA A 69 13.22 3.60 -10.90
CA ALA A 69 13.71 4.58 -11.85
C ALA A 69 12.61 5.56 -12.26
N ASP A 70 13.00 6.79 -12.59
CA ASP A 70 12.11 7.78 -13.20
C ASP A 70 11.82 7.45 -14.67
N GLU A 71 11.00 8.29 -15.31
CA GLU A 71 10.60 8.15 -16.72
C GLU A 71 11.79 8.32 -17.70
N ASN A 72 12.93 8.82 -17.23
CA ASN A 72 14.17 9.00 -18.00
C ASN A 72 15.21 7.91 -17.71
N GLY A 73 14.89 6.94 -16.85
CA GLY A 73 15.79 5.85 -16.44
C GLY A 73 16.79 6.23 -15.34
N LEU A 74 16.61 7.38 -14.67
CA LEU A 74 17.44 7.77 -13.52
C LEU A 74 16.97 7.04 -12.26
N TRP A 75 17.90 6.39 -11.55
CA TRP A 75 17.62 5.75 -10.27
C TRP A 75 17.26 6.77 -9.20
N LEU A 76 16.19 6.47 -8.45
CA LEU A 76 15.65 7.33 -7.41
C LEU A 76 15.89 6.72 -6.02
N GLU A 77 16.29 7.56 -5.09
CA GLU A 77 16.32 7.21 -3.66
C GLU A 77 14.93 7.41 -3.03
N VAL A 78 14.74 6.86 -1.82
CA VAL A 78 13.47 6.98 -1.07
C VAL A 78 12.99 8.44 -0.96
N SER A 79 13.91 9.37 -0.69
CA SER A 79 13.59 10.80 -0.59
C SER A 79 13.13 11.41 -1.91
N ASP A 80 13.68 10.95 -3.04
CA ASP A 80 13.28 11.44 -4.36
C ASP A 80 11.87 10.95 -4.69
N CYS A 81 11.61 9.66 -4.49
CA CYS A 81 10.28 9.08 -4.68
C CYS A 81 9.25 9.76 -3.78
N ALA A 82 9.54 9.94 -2.48
CA ALA A 82 8.63 10.60 -1.56
C ALA A 82 8.26 12.02 -2.03
N ARG A 83 9.23 12.81 -2.49
CA ARG A 83 8.99 14.15 -3.05
C ARG A 83 8.12 14.09 -4.31
N ILE A 84 8.49 13.24 -5.27
CA ILE A 84 7.76 13.09 -6.54
C ILE A 84 6.30 12.66 -6.28
N PHE A 85 6.09 11.71 -5.37
CA PHE A 85 4.75 11.20 -5.07
C PHE A 85 3.88 12.23 -4.33
N MET A 86 4.46 13.01 -3.41
CA MET A 86 3.75 14.14 -2.77
C MET A 86 3.35 15.22 -3.77
N ASP A 87 4.19 15.48 -4.78
CA ASP A 87 3.89 16.46 -5.83
C ASP A 87 2.78 15.96 -6.79
N ARG A 88 2.70 14.65 -7.03
CA ARG A 88 1.73 14.03 -7.95
C ARG A 88 0.39 13.69 -7.29
N GLU A 89 0.37 13.42 -5.98
CA GLU A 89 -0.83 12.99 -5.26
C GLU A 89 -1.05 13.78 -3.97
N ILE A 90 -2.14 14.55 -3.95
CA ILE A 90 -2.54 15.35 -2.79
C ILE A 90 -2.91 14.42 -1.64
N GLY A 91 -2.28 14.61 -0.49
CA GLY A 91 -2.54 13.78 0.70
C GLY A 91 -1.71 12.49 0.77
N PHE A 92 -0.87 12.23 -0.24
CA PHE A 92 -0.01 11.04 -0.32
C PHE A 92 0.70 10.71 0.99
N TRP A 93 1.28 11.71 1.67
CA TRP A 93 2.04 11.45 2.90
C TRP A 93 1.17 10.86 4.03
N THR A 94 -0.06 11.35 4.19
CA THR A 94 -1.01 10.82 5.18
C THR A 94 -1.38 9.37 4.84
N ASP A 95 -1.73 9.14 3.57
CA ASP A 95 -2.09 7.84 3.03
C ASP A 95 -0.94 6.83 3.18
N TYR A 96 0.28 7.25 2.85
CA TYR A 96 1.49 6.44 2.99
C TYR A 96 1.80 6.07 4.44
N LEU A 97 1.69 7.01 5.39
CA LEU A 97 1.94 6.70 6.80
C LEU A 97 0.96 5.66 7.34
N VAL A 98 -0.33 5.77 6.99
CA VAL A 98 -1.34 4.76 7.32
C VAL A 98 -1.03 3.43 6.65
N PHE A 99 -0.74 3.43 5.35
CA PHE A 99 -0.39 2.22 4.59
C PHE A 99 0.82 1.51 5.21
N LYS A 100 1.89 2.25 5.51
CA LYS A 100 3.13 1.77 6.11
C LYS A 100 2.89 1.17 7.50
N ASP A 101 2.15 1.84 8.37
CA ASP A 101 1.82 1.30 9.70
C ASP A 101 1.04 -0.01 9.59
N LEU A 102 0.03 -0.08 8.72
CA LEU A 102 -0.78 -1.30 8.51
C LEU A 102 0.04 -2.45 7.93
N ARG A 103 0.88 -2.20 6.92
CA ARG A 103 1.79 -3.20 6.33
C ARG A 103 2.82 -3.69 7.36
N ASN A 104 3.38 -2.80 8.17
CA ASN A 104 4.33 -3.16 9.22
C ASN A 104 3.68 -4.00 10.34
N ARG A 105 2.38 -3.82 10.57
CA ARG A 105 1.56 -4.69 11.45
C ARG A 105 1.17 -6.02 10.81
N GLY A 106 1.63 -6.32 9.59
CA GLY A 106 1.42 -7.60 8.91
C GLY A 106 0.06 -7.78 8.26
N TYR A 107 -0.71 -6.70 8.07
CA TYR A 107 -1.94 -6.75 7.29
C TYR A 107 -1.64 -6.74 5.78
N ILE A 108 -2.50 -7.38 5.00
CA ILE A 108 -2.56 -7.14 3.56
C ILE A 108 -3.46 -5.93 3.35
N VAL A 109 -2.89 -4.89 2.76
CA VAL A 109 -3.55 -3.60 2.49
C VAL A 109 -3.79 -3.52 0.99
N ALA A 110 -5.05 -3.48 0.57
CA ALA A 110 -5.45 -3.30 -0.81
C ALA A 110 -6.23 -1.99 -0.98
N GLN A 111 -6.38 -1.52 -2.22
CA GLN A 111 -7.22 -0.37 -2.53
C GLN A 111 -8.66 -0.60 -2.03
N GLY A 112 -9.21 0.45 -1.44
CA GLY A 112 -10.56 0.50 -0.92
C GLY A 112 -11.60 0.76 -2.00
N ILE A 113 -12.68 1.44 -1.64
CA ILE A 113 -13.86 1.61 -2.52
C ILE A 113 -14.07 3.04 -3.01
N SER A 114 -13.30 4.00 -2.49
CA SER A 114 -13.36 5.41 -2.89
C SER A 114 -12.09 6.16 -2.46
N ASP A 115 -11.98 7.41 -2.88
CA ASP A 115 -10.88 8.30 -2.47
C ASP A 115 -10.94 8.66 -0.97
N VAL A 116 -12.08 8.51 -0.32
CA VAL A 116 -12.23 8.71 1.13
C VAL A 116 -11.92 7.41 1.87
N VAL A 117 -12.50 6.30 1.40
CA VAL A 117 -12.27 4.97 1.97
C VAL A 117 -11.15 4.31 1.17
N ARG A 118 -9.93 4.79 1.43
CA ARG A 118 -8.71 4.51 0.66
C ARG A 118 -8.28 3.06 0.69
N TYR A 119 -8.46 2.35 1.80
CA TYR A 119 -7.96 0.98 1.94
C TYR A 119 -8.99 -0.01 2.45
N ARG A 120 -8.75 -1.28 2.12
CA ARG A 120 -9.40 -2.43 2.72
C ARG A 120 -8.36 -3.41 3.23
N LEU A 121 -8.60 -3.98 4.41
CA LEU A 121 -7.68 -4.89 5.07
C LEU A 121 -8.21 -6.31 5.08
N TYR A 122 -7.32 -7.22 4.72
CA TYR A 122 -7.54 -8.65 4.93
C TYR A 122 -6.97 -9.05 6.30
N PRO A 123 -7.56 -10.09 6.93
CA PRO A 123 -6.97 -10.68 8.13
C PRO A 123 -5.51 -11.07 7.91
N ARG A 124 -4.73 -11.11 8.99
CA ARG A 124 -3.35 -11.62 8.93
C ARG A 124 -3.37 -13.08 8.47
N GLY A 125 -2.47 -13.43 7.56
CA GLY A 125 -2.40 -14.77 6.98
C GLY A 125 -3.51 -15.08 5.98
N ALA A 126 -4.33 -14.10 5.60
CA ALA A 126 -5.35 -14.29 4.58
C ALA A 126 -4.74 -14.60 3.20
N LYS A 127 -5.48 -15.36 2.42
CA LYS A 127 -5.20 -15.62 1.01
C LYS A 127 -6.09 -14.75 0.15
N VAL A 128 -5.50 -13.80 -0.56
CA VAL A 128 -6.26 -12.94 -1.49
C VAL A 128 -6.85 -13.80 -2.59
N GLY A 129 -8.18 -13.72 -2.77
CA GLY A 129 -8.95 -14.53 -3.71
C GLY A 129 -9.80 -15.61 -3.03
N GLU A 130 -9.41 -16.09 -1.84
CA GLU A 130 -10.20 -17.01 -1.01
C GLU A 130 -10.86 -16.24 0.15
N ASP A 131 -10.08 -15.41 0.84
CA ASP A 131 -10.55 -14.62 1.97
C ASP A 131 -11.11 -13.26 1.53
N VAL A 132 -11.99 -12.70 2.35
CA VAL A 132 -12.58 -11.38 2.12
C VAL A 132 -12.01 -10.35 3.08
N ALA A 133 -11.78 -9.13 2.59
CA ALA A 133 -11.42 -8.01 3.44
C ALA A 133 -12.49 -7.77 4.54
N LYS A 134 -12.07 -7.46 5.76
CA LYS A 134 -12.96 -7.31 6.92
C LYS A 134 -13.09 -5.88 7.42
N VAL A 135 -12.12 -5.04 7.07
CA VAL A 135 -12.01 -3.68 7.59
C VAL A 135 -11.78 -2.72 6.42
N MET A 136 -12.45 -1.58 6.45
CA MET A 136 -12.30 -0.45 5.56
C MET A 136 -11.60 0.67 6.33
N ILE A 137 -10.65 1.35 5.69
CA ILE A 137 -9.84 2.39 6.31
C ILE A 137 -10.06 3.72 5.59
N CYS A 138 -10.32 4.75 6.39
CA CYS A 138 -10.40 6.14 5.96
C CYS A 138 -9.24 6.93 6.60
N PRO A 139 -8.14 7.16 5.87
CA PRO A 139 -7.06 8.03 6.33
C PRO A 139 -7.54 9.48 6.52
N LEU A 140 -7.09 10.14 7.58
CA LEU A 140 -7.38 11.53 7.86
C LEU A 140 -6.18 12.18 8.55
N SER A 141 -5.75 13.35 8.08
CA SER A 141 -4.75 14.12 8.81
C SER A 141 -5.39 14.91 9.96
N GLU A 142 -4.66 15.03 11.07
CA GLU A 142 -5.12 15.79 12.23
C GLU A 142 -5.42 17.24 11.83
N GLY A 143 -6.59 17.73 12.25
CA GLY A 143 -7.07 19.07 11.94
C GLY A 143 -7.76 19.20 10.57
N ARG A 144 -7.83 18.15 9.75
CA ARG A 144 -8.75 18.14 8.59
C ARG A 144 -10.19 17.84 9.05
N SER A 145 -11.12 18.64 8.55
CA SER A 145 -12.56 18.39 8.70
C SER A 145 -13.03 17.32 7.72
N ILE A 146 -13.88 16.41 8.17
CA ILE A 146 -14.72 15.56 7.31
C ILE A 146 -16.16 16.06 7.35
N ASN A 147 -16.82 16.12 6.18
CA ASN A 147 -18.23 16.46 6.12
C ASN A 147 -19.08 15.31 6.72
N LEU A 148 -20.07 15.65 7.54
CA LEU A 148 -20.92 14.66 8.23
C LEU A 148 -21.78 13.82 7.27
N GLU A 149 -22.26 14.40 6.17
CA GLU A 149 -22.99 13.67 5.12
C GLU A 149 -22.07 12.65 4.43
N THR A 150 -20.82 13.04 4.16
CA THR A 150 -19.81 12.10 3.65
C THR A 150 -19.55 10.98 4.66
N LEU A 151 -19.40 11.32 5.94
CA LEU A 151 -19.18 10.34 7.01
C LEU A 151 -20.37 9.37 7.12
N ASP A 152 -21.60 9.86 7.08
CA ASP A 152 -22.81 9.03 7.14
C ASP A 152 -22.92 8.10 5.92
N ALA A 153 -22.61 8.61 4.73
CA ALA A 153 -22.58 7.83 3.50
C ALA A 153 -21.55 6.68 3.58
N ILE A 154 -20.31 6.95 4.04
CA ILE A 154 -19.29 5.90 4.15
C ILE A 154 -19.61 4.88 5.25
N VAL A 155 -20.24 5.31 6.36
CA VAL A 155 -20.69 4.39 7.42
C VAL A 155 -21.79 3.48 6.89
N THR A 156 -22.79 4.04 6.21
CA THR A 156 -23.91 3.29 5.62
C THR A 156 -23.42 2.29 4.56
N GLN A 157 -22.53 2.74 3.67
CA GLN A 157 -21.93 1.88 2.65
C GLN A 157 -21.07 0.77 3.25
N THR A 158 -20.27 1.07 4.27
CA THR A 158 -19.41 0.06 4.91
C THR A 158 -20.24 -0.97 5.68
N LYS A 159 -21.33 -0.54 6.32
CA LYS A 159 -22.28 -1.41 7.01
C LYS A 159 -23.00 -2.36 6.04
N SER A 160 -23.43 -1.89 4.87
CA SER A 160 -24.08 -2.75 3.86
C SER A 160 -23.14 -3.83 3.33
N LEU A 161 -21.83 -3.56 3.30
CA LEU A 161 -20.78 -4.52 2.96
C LEU A 161 -20.42 -5.49 4.11
N GLN A 162 -21.05 -5.36 5.28
CA GLN A 162 -20.76 -6.13 6.49
C GLN A 162 -19.27 -6.06 6.91
N LYS A 163 -18.66 -4.88 6.74
CA LYS A 163 -17.28 -4.60 7.11
C LYS A 163 -17.24 -3.58 8.25
N LYS A 164 -16.11 -3.52 8.96
CA LYS A 164 -15.84 -2.46 9.93
C LYS A 164 -15.28 -1.23 9.22
N LEU A 165 -15.63 -0.04 9.68
CA LEU A 165 -15.00 1.21 9.26
C LEU A 165 -14.06 1.71 10.35
N LEU A 166 -12.78 1.90 10.03
CA LEU A 166 -11.84 2.60 10.89
C LEU A 166 -11.42 3.92 10.23
N VAL A 167 -11.44 4.99 11.01
CA VAL A 167 -10.75 6.24 10.66
C VAL A 167 -9.34 6.17 11.20
N ALA A 168 -8.35 6.33 10.32
CA ALA A 168 -6.93 6.35 10.67
C ALA A 168 -6.46 7.81 10.72
N CYS A 169 -6.40 8.38 11.93
CA CYS A 169 -5.96 9.75 12.16
C CYS A 169 -4.44 9.80 12.25
N VAL A 170 -3.80 10.63 11.43
CA VAL A 170 -2.36 10.88 11.45
C VAL A 170 -2.10 12.23 12.10
N ASP A 171 -1.35 12.23 13.20
CA ASP A 171 -1.01 13.45 13.92
C ASP A 171 0.16 14.22 13.27
N ARG A 172 0.50 15.39 13.84
CA ARG A 172 1.61 16.23 13.34
C ARG A 172 3.00 15.59 13.47
N LEU A 173 3.15 14.58 14.32
CA LEU A 173 4.39 13.83 14.51
C LEU A 173 4.48 12.61 13.56
N GLY A 174 3.38 12.28 12.90
CA GLY A 174 3.27 11.15 11.97
C GLY A 174 2.77 9.86 12.64
N ASP A 175 2.31 9.92 13.89
CA ASP A 175 1.75 8.78 14.59
C ASP A 175 0.32 8.51 14.10
N VAL A 176 -0.02 7.22 13.95
CA VAL A 176 -1.31 6.77 13.42
C VAL A 176 -2.19 6.20 14.54
N SER A 177 -3.36 6.82 14.75
CA SER A 177 -4.40 6.36 15.68
C SER A 177 -5.64 5.89 14.93
N TYR A 178 -6.22 4.76 15.35
CA TYR A 178 -7.39 4.16 14.67
C TYR A 178 -8.64 4.26 15.54
N TYR A 179 -9.74 4.75 14.95
CA TYR A 179 -11.04 4.89 15.59
C TYR A 179 -12.10 4.10 14.84
N GLU A 180 -12.78 3.16 15.51
CA GLU A 180 -13.91 2.44 14.91
C GLU A 180 -15.14 3.34 14.91
N ILE A 181 -15.72 3.55 13.72
CA ILE A 181 -16.94 4.32 13.54
C ILE A 181 -18.08 3.38 13.18
N GLN A 182 -19.19 3.52 13.90
CA GLN A 182 -20.38 2.72 13.71
C GLN A 182 -21.63 3.58 13.91
N SER A 183 -22.71 3.25 13.20
CA SER A 183 -24.01 3.83 13.52
C SER A 183 -24.50 3.31 14.87
N LEU A 184 -24.99 4.22 15.73
CA LEU A 184 -25.52 3.92 17.05
C LEU A 184 -27.01 3.51 17.01
N PHE A 185 -27.75 3.89 15.97
CA PHE A 185 -29.19 3.67 15.88
C PHE A 185 -29.56 3.15 14.48
N ASN A 186 -30.42 2.14 14.42
CA ASN A 186 -31.00 1.61 13.19
C ASN A 186 -32.25 2.37 12.80
#